data_AF-A0A8T2MRA3-F1
#
_entry.id   AF-A0A8T2MRA3-F1
#
_cell.length_a   1.000
_cell.length_b   1.000
_cell.length_c   1.000
_cell.angle_alpha   90.00
_cell.angle_beta   90.00
_cell.angle_gamma   90.00
#
_symmetry.space_group_name_H-M   'P 1'
#
loop_
_entity.id
_entity.type
_entity.pdbx_description
1 polymer ?
#
loop_
_entity_poly.entity_id
_entity_poly.type
_entity_poly.pdbx_seq_one_letter_code
_entity_poly.pdbx_strand_id
1 'polypeptide(L)'
;MAVEDGITYLDESRKLTPRRDVASYPKYHLSPETVEALRKPVFDVWQWEHNEMLSCLEHMYHDLGLVKDFNINPITLKRWLLCIHDNYRNNPFHNFRHCFCVTQMMYSMIYLCSLQINARTELAVRYNDISPLENHHCAGTITLILATDMARHGEILDSFRQKVDSFDFTNEEHVTCLKMVLIKCCDISNEVRPMEVAEPWVDCLLEEYFMQSDREKSEGLPVAPFMDREKVTKPTAQIGFIKFVLIPMFETVMKLEEVMVQPLRESRDRYEELKQIDDAMNE
;
A
#
# COMPACT_ATOMS: atom_id res chain seq x y z
N MET A 1 -13.78 -0.30 -56.08
CA MET A 1 -14.75 -0.86 -55.11
C MET A 1 -14.00 -1.88 -54.27
N ALA A 2 -14.16 -1.79 -52.93
CA ALA A 2 -13.51 -2.54 -51.83
C ALA A 2 -11.98 -2.27 -51.72
N VAL A 3 -11.38 -1.68 -50.67
CA VAL A 3 -11.52 -1.68 -49.18
C VAL A 3 -11.24 -3.04 -48.53
N GLU A 4 -10.20 -3.05 -47.67
CA GLU A 4 -9.93 -3.82 -46.43
C GLU A 4 -8.40 -4.13 -46.34
N ASP A 5 -7.61 -3.38 -45.57
CA ASP A 5 -7.35 -3.46 -44.10
C ASP A 5 -6.58 -4.71 -43.64
N GLY A 6 -5.44 -4.48 -42.98
CA GLY A 6 -4.69 -5.53 -42.27
C GLY A 6 -3.19 -5.27 -42.10
N ILE A 7 -2.80 -4.23 -41.34
CA ILE A 7 -1.43 -4.15 -40.82
C ILE A 7 -1.42 -4.83 -39.44
N THR A 8 -0.97 -6.08 -39.40
CA THR A 8 -0.64 -6.81 -38.18
C THR A 8 0.83 -6.59 -37.84
N TYR A 9 1.13 -5.79 -36.81
CA TYR A 9 2.43 -5.80 -36.13
C TYR A 9 2.27 -6.48 -34.77
N LEU A 10 2.31 -7.81 -34.77
CA LEU A 10 2.67 -8.58 -33.58
C LEU A 10 4.02 -9.22 -33.88
N ASP A 11 5.06 -8.71 -33.21
CA ASP A 11 6.38 -9.30 -33.17
C ASP A 11 6.31 -10.64 -32.42
N GLU A 12 6.15 -11.73 -33.18
CA GLU A 12 6.09 -13.11 -32.67
C GLU A 12 7.43 -13.64 -32.12
N SER A 13 8.46 -12.80 -31.95
CA SER A 13 9.79 -13.25 -31.52
C SER A 13 10.01 -13.31 -30.00
N ARG A 14 9.07 -12.82 -29.17
CA ARG A 14 9.16 -12.98 -27.70
C ARG A 14 8.40 -14.20 -27.19
N LYS A 15 8.95 -15.39 -27.45
CA LYS A 15 8.56 -16.61 -26.71
C LYS A 15 8.90 -16.43 -25.24
N LEU A 16 7.90 -16.28 -24.37
CA LEU A 16 8.03 -16.43 -22.93
C LEU A 16 8.49 -17.87 -22.63
N THR A 17 9.79 -18.07 -22.44
CA THR A 17 10.31 -19.32 -21.91
C THR A 17 9.84 -19.47 -20.46
N PRO A 18 9.13 -20.55 -20.09
CA PRO A 18 8.82 -20.81 -18.70
C PRO A 18 10.14 -21.09 -17.98
N ARG A 19 10.58 -20.19 -17.09
CA ARG A 19 11.67 -20.51 -16.15
C ARG A 19 11.18 -21.66 -15.28
N ARG A 20 11.63 -22.88 -15.58
CA ARG A 20 11.26 -24.10 -14.84
C ARG A 20 12.05 -24.27 -13.54
N ASP A 21 13.18 -23.58 -13.41
CA ASP A 21 14.02 -23.64 -12.21
C ASP A 21 14.01 -22.29 -11.51
N VAL A 22 13.24 -22.23 -10.43
CA VAL A 22 13.25 -21.11 -9.49
C VAL A 22 14.39 -21.37 -8.51
N ALA A 23 15.24 -20.36 -8.28
CA ALA A 23 16.24 -20.44 -7.23
C ALA A 23 15.56 -20.76 -5.89
N SER A 24 15.98 -21.86 -5.26
CA SER A 24 15.55 -22.17 -3.91
C SER A 24 16.24 -21.19 -2.95
N TYR A 25 15.52 -20.21 -2.44
CA TYR A 25 16.01 -19.37 -1.36
C TYR A 25 15.89 -20.13 -0.03
N PRO A 26 16.83 -19.96 0.91
CA PRO A 26 16.78 -20.64 2.20
C PRO A 26 15.44 -20.31 2.89
N LYS A 27 14.74 -21.35 3.34
CA LYS A 27 13.48 -21.21 4.05
C LYS A 27 13.74 -20.48 5.37
N TYR A 28 13.36 -19.21 5.42
CA TYR A 28 13.45 -18.43 6.64
C TYR A 28 12.31 -18.83 7.58
N HIS A 29 12.64 -19.13 8.83
CA HIS A 29 11.67 -19.49 9.84
C HIS A 29 11.47 -18.27 10.73
N LEU A 30 10.32 -17.62 10.60
CA LEU A 30 9.95 -16.47 11.42
C LEU A 30 9.88 -16.91 12.88
N SER A 31 10.50 -16.14 13.78
CA SER A 31 10.40 -16.39 15.22
C SER A 31 8.98 -16.06 15.71
N PRO A 32 8.53 -16.62 16.84
CA PRO A 32 7.26 -16.24 17.46
C PRO A 32 7.15 -14.73 17.72
N GLU A 33 8.26 -14.09 18.12
CA GLU A 33 8.34 -12.65 18.37
C GLU A 33 8.16 -11.86 17.07
N THR A 34 8.74 -12.34 15.97
CA THR A 34 8.56 -11.75 14.64
C THR A 34 7.11 -11.79 14.20
N VAL A 35 6.46 -12.95 14.36
CA VAL A 35 5.04 -13.14 14.01
C VAL A 35 4.14 -12.21 14.82
N GLU A 36 4.37 -12.09 16.12
CA GLU A 36 3.61 -11.19 16.99
C GLU A 36 3.85 -9.71 16.66
N ALA A 37 5.08 -9.34 16.31
CA ALA A 37 5.42 -7.99 15.87
C ALA A 37 4.79 -7.66 14.51
N LEU A 38 4.71 -8.63 13.59
CA LEU A 38 4.18 -8.45 12.24
C LEU A 38 2.72 -7.99 12.23
N ARG A 39 1.96 -8.28 13.29
CA ARG A 39 0.56 -7.87 13.47
C ARG A 39 0.38 -6.40 13.91
N LYS A 40 1.48 -5.68 14.15
CA LYS A 40 1.45 -4.33 14.73
C LYS A 40 2.02 -3.30 13.74
N PRO A 41 1.52 -2.06 13.74
CA PRO A 41 2.01 -1.00 12.87
C PRO A 41 3.45 -0.57 13.21
N VAL A 42 3.94 -0.93 14.40
CA VAL A 42 5.29 -0.64 14.88
C VAL A 42 6.37 -1.59 14.34
N PHE A 43 6.00 -2.54 13.46
CA PHE A 43 6.97 -3.46 12.84
C PHE A 43 8.03 -2.69 12.06
N ASP A 44 9.30 -2.88 12.41
CA ASP A 44 10.43 -2.27 11.72
C ASP A 44 10.67 -2.97 10.38
N VAL A 45 10.26 -2.31 9.31
CA VAL A 45 10.35 -2.84 7.94
C VAL A 45 11.77 -2.82 7.39
N TRP A 46 12.72 -2.11 7.99
CA TRP A 46 14.07 -1.94 7.45
C TRP A 46 15.02 -3.08 7.84
N GLN A 47 14.69 -3.86 8.87
CA GLN A 47 15.52 -4.96 9.38
C GLN A 47 15.53 -6.20 8.47
N TRP A 48 14.70 -6.23 7.43
CA TRP A 48 14.41 -7.44 6.66
C TRP A 48 14.92 -7.36 5.23
N GLU A 49 15.58 -8.42 4.79
CA GLU A 49 15.89 -8.66 3.38
C GLU A 49 14.65 -9.13 2.60
N HIS A 50 14.74 -9.11 1.26
CA HIS A 50 13.59 -9.44 0.40
C HIS A 50 13.05 -10.86 0.62
N ASN A 51 13.93 -11.85 0.83
CA ASN A 51 13.54 -13.23 1.14
C ASN A 51 12.82 -13.38 2.49
N GLU A 52 13.18 -12.57 3.48
CA GLU A 52 12.51 -12.57 4.78
C GLU A 52 11.15 -11.88 4.67
N MET A 53 11.06 -10.75 3.96
CA MET A 53 9.78 -10.10 3.64
C MET A 53 8.82 -11.03 2.88
N LEU A 54 9.32 -11.80 1.91
CA LEU A 54 8.53 -12.83 1.21
C LEU A 54 8.00 -13.91 2.18
N SER A 55 8.78 -14.29 3.18
CA SER A 55 8.37 -15.24 4.22
C SER A 55 7.30 -14.65 5.15
N CYS A 56 7.41 -13.36 5.49
CA CYS A 56 6.38 -12.61 6.20
C CYS A 56 5.06 -12.56 5.40
N LEU A 57 5.13 -12.25 4.10
CA LEU A 57 3.95 -12.24 3.22
C LEU A 57 3.30 -13.63 3.12
N GLU A 58 4.09 -14.69 2.93
CA GLU A 58 3.58 -16.07 2.94
C GLU A 58 2.88 -16.39 4.27
N HIS A 59 3.49 -16.01 5.40
CA HIS A 59 2.90 -16.21 6.71
C HIS A 59 1.55 -15.52 6.87
N MET A 60 1.39 -14.26 6.44
CA MET A 60 0.11 -13.53 6.52
C MET A 60 -1.02 -14.29 5.81
N TYR A 61 -0.77 -14.88 4.64
CA TYR A 61 -1.78 -15.67 3.91
C TYR A 61 -2.21 -16.92 4.67
N HIS A 62 -1.28 -17.60 5.33
CA HIS A 62 -1.57 -18.78 6.14
C HIS A 62 -2.31 -18.41 7.43
N ASP A 63 -1.82 -17.38 8.11
CA ASP A 63 -2.31 -16.93 9.41
C ASP A 63 -3.73 -16.35 9.33
N LEU A 64 -4.05 -15.63 8.23
CA LEU A 64 -5.39 -15.16 7.93
C LEU A 64 -6.35 -16.28 7.44
N GLY A 65 -5.89 -17.53 7.33
CA GLY A 65 -6.71 -18.65 6.85
C GLY A 65 -6.93 -18.71 5.34
N LEU A 66 -6.48 -17.70 4.58
CA LEU A 66 -6.72 -17.57 3.13
C LEU A 66 -6.24 -18.79 2.34
N VAL A 67 -5.10 -19.37 2.72
CA VAL A 67 -4.58 -20.58 2.06
C VAL A 67 -5.54 -21.75 2.20
N LYS A 68 -6.12 -21.91 3.39
CA LYS A 68 -7.05 -22.99 3.69
C LYS A 68 -8.40 -22.74 3.02
N ASP A 69 -8.94 -21.54 3.17
CA ASP A 69 -10.32 -21.21 2.77
C ASP A 69 -10.47 -21.13 1.25
N PHE A 70 -9.43 -20.68 0.54
CA PHE A 70 -9.41 -20.63 -0.94
C PHE A 70 -8.64 -21.80 -1.58
N ASN A 71 -8.26 -22.82 -0.80
CA ASN A 71 -7.50 -23.98 -1.27
C ASN A 71 -6.26 -23.59 -2.12
N ILE A 72 -5.51 -22.57 -1.65
CA ILE A 72 -4.35 -22.05 -2.36
C ILE A 72 -3.23 -23.08 -2.27
N ASN A 73 -2.70 -23.50 -3.41
CA ASN A 73 -1.53 -24.37 -3.41
C ASN A 73 -0.31 -23.62 -2.82
N PRO A 74 0.33 -24.09 -1.73
CA PRO A 74 1.41 -23.35 -1.06
C PRO A 74 2.64 -23.10 -1.94
N ILE A 75 2.93 -23.99 -2.89
CA ILE A 75 4.02 -23.79 -3.86
C ILE A 75 3.64 -22.69 -4.86
N THR A 76 2.37 -22.63 -5.25
CA THR A 76 1.86 -21.57 -6.14
C THR A 76 1.90 -20.21 -5.45
N LEU A 77 1.51 -20.14 -4.16
CA LEU A 77 1.64 -18.92 -3.35
C LEU A 77 3.08 -18.40 -3.35
N LYS A 78 4.06 -19.25 -3.02
CA LYS A 78 5.49 -18.87 -3.05
C LYS A 78 5.94 -18.34 -4.41
N ARG A 79 5.60 -19.05 -5.49
CA ARG A 79 5.96 -18.64 -6.87
C ARG A 79 5.31 -17.33 -7.26
N TRP A 80 4.07 -17.11 -6.85
CA TRP A 80 3.35 -15.88 -7.10
C TRP A 80 3.98 -14.70 -6.36
N LEU A 81 4.32 -14.85 -5.08
CA LEU A 81 5.03 -13.82 -4.30
C LEU A 81 6.41 -13.48 -4.92
N LEU A 82 7.16 -14.48 -5.36
CA LEU A 82 8.43 -14.26 -6.09
C LEU A 82 8.20 -13.50 -7.40
N CYS A 83 7.15 -13.86 -8.16
CA CYS A 83 6.80 -13.14 -9.38
C CYS A 83 6.44 -11.67 -9.09
N ILE A 84 5.69 -11.39 -8.02
CA ILE A 84 5.39 -10.02 -7.59
C ILE A 84 6.68 -9.26 -7.30
N HIS A 85 7.56 -9.83 -6.46
CA HIS A 85 8.86 -9.24 -6.14
C HIS A 85 9.66 -8.89 -7.41
N ASP A 86 9.78 -9.84 -8.34
CA ASP A 86 10.56 -9.66 -9.57
C ASP A 86 9.97 -8.61 -10.53
N ASN A 87 8.70 -8.24 -10.37
CA ASN A 87 8.04 -7.21 -11.18
C ASN A 87 8.04 -5.82 -10.52
N TYR A 88 8.43 -5.69 -9.26
CA TYR A 88 8.71 -4.38 -8.66
C TYR A 88 10.06 -3.85 -9.17
N ARG A 89 10.10 -2.54 -9.45
CA ARG A 89 11.32 -1.86 -9.88
C ARG A 89 12.12 -1.37 -8.67
N ASN A 90 13.41 -1.13 -8.89
CA ASN A 90 14.31 -0.55 -7.89
C ASN A 90 14.23 0.99 -7.92
N ASN A 91 13.02 1.54 -7.75
CA ASN A 91 12.87 2.99 -7.53
C ASN A 91 13.14 3.31 -6.05
N PRO A 92 13.55 4.54 -5.69
CA PRO A 92 13.83 4.89 -4.31
C PRO A 92 12.63 4.68 -3.37
N PHE A 93 11.43 5.10 -3.77
CA PHE A 93 10.21 4.96 -2.97
C PHE A 93 9.32 3.82 -3.47
N HIS A 94 8.91 3.84 -4.74
CA HIS A 94 7.96 2.86 -5.29
C HIS A 94 8.65 1.54 -5.66
N ASN A 95 9.04 0.77 -4.64
CA ASN A 95 9.73 -0.51 -4.74
C ASN A 95 9.04 -1.64 -3.95
N PHE A 96 9.65 -2.83 -3.93
CA PHE A 96 9.08 -3.99 -3.23
C PHE A 96 8.94 -3.79 -1.72
N ARG A 97 9.81 -2.99 -1.08
CA ARG A 97 9.67 -2.70 0.34
C ARG A 97 8.44 -1.83 0.61
N HIS A 98 8.11 -0.90 -0.28
CA HIS A 98 6.84 -0.16 -0.20
C HIS A 98 5.64 -1.11 -0.30
N CYS A 99 5.66 -2.03 -1.28
CA CYS A 99 4.65 -3.09 -1.38
C CYS A 99 4.45 -3.87 -0.07
N PHE A 100 5.57 -4.23 0.56
CA PHE A 100 5.58 -4.91 1.84
C PHE A 100 4.98 -4.04 2.96
N CYS A 101 5.37 -2.76 3.06
CA CYS A 101 4.83 -1.81 4.04
C CYS A 101 3.30 -1.71 3.95
N VAL A 102 2.76 -1.56 2.74
CA VAL A 102 1.31 -1.45 2.50
C VAL A 102 0.59 -2.74 2.91
N THR A 103 1.14 -3.89 2.51
CA THR A 103 0.54 -5.20 2.83
C THR A 103 0.61 -5.49 4.33
N GLN A 104 1.73 -5.19 4.98
CA GLN A 104 1.93 -5.38 6.41
C GLN A 104 1.06 -4.43 7.25
N MET A 105 0.84 -3.20 6.78
CA MET A 105 -0.10 -2.28 7.43
C MET A 105 -1.54 -2.79 7.31
N MET A 106 -1.95 -3.29 6.15
CA MET A 106 -3.27 -3.91 5.98
C MET A 106 -3.45 -5.09 6.94
N TYR A 107 -2.44 -5.96 7.04
CA TYR A 107 -2.44 -7.05 8.00
C TYR A 107 -2.56 -6.55 9.45
N SER A 108 -1.86 -5.48 9.82
CA SER A 108 -2.00 -4.85 11.15
C SER A 108 -3.41 -4.31 11.41
N MET A 109 -4.00 -3.61 10.44
CA MET A 109 -5.37 -3.06 10.54
C MET A 109 -6.42 -4.16 10.70
N ILE A 110 -6.23 -5.31 10.04
CA ILE A 110 -7.12 -6.46 10.18
C ILE A 110 -7.18 -6.95 11.63
N TYR A 111 -6.04 -6.99 12.33
CA TYR A 111 -5.94 -7.39 13.72
C TYR A 111 -6.44 -6.30 14.67
N LEU A 112 -5.96 -5.07 14.52
CA LEU A 112 -6.32 -3.93 15.35
C LEU A 112 -7.83 -3.69 15.34
N CYS A 113 -8.41 -3.48 14.16
CA CYS A 113 -9.83 -3.19 14.03
C CYS A 113 -10.73 -4.44 14.14
N SER A 114 -10.16 -5.60 14.50
CA SER A 114 -10.87 -6.88 14.60
C SER A 114 -11.74 -7.18 13.36
N LEU A 115 -11.23 -6.84 12.17
CA LEU A 115 -11.99 -6.98 10.92
C LEU A 115 -12.41 -8.44 10.67
N GLN A 116 -11.70 -9.40 11.25
CA GLN A 116 -12.07 -10.82 11.22
C GLN A 116 -13.39 -11.13 11.95
N ILE A 117 -13.62 -10.52 13.12
CA ILE A 117 -14.82 -10.76 13.94
C ILE A 117 -16.00 -9.95 13.40
N ASN A 118 -15.76 -8.70 12.98
CA ASN A 118 -16.78 -7.81 12.46
C ASN A 118 -17.24 -8.19 11.05
N ALA A 119 -16.40 -8.90 10.28
CA ALA A 119 -16.77 -9.35 8.95
C ALA A 119 -17.92 -10.37 8.97
N ARG A 120 -18.06 -11.25 9.98
CA ARG A 120 -19.07 -12.34 10.07
C ARG A 120 -19.54 -12.87 8.69
N THR A 121 -18.63 -13.06 7.74
CA THR A 121 -19.07 -13.20 6.35
C THR A 121 -19.44 -14.66 6.08
N GLU A 122 -20.72 -14.90 5.88
CA GLU A 122 -21.24 -16.09 5.17
C GLU A 122 -20.69 -16.24 3.73
N LEU A 123 -19.95 -15.25 3.22
CA LEU A 123 -19.43 -15.22 1.85
C LEU A 123 -18.38 -16.32 1.59
N ALA A 124 -17.69 -16.82 2.62
CA ALA A 124 -16.81 -18.00 2.50
C ALA A 124 -17.60 -19.32 2.28
N VAL A 125 -18.90 -19.35 2.59
CA VAL A 125 -19.77 -20.53 2.46
C VAL A 125 -20.66 -20.45 1.20
N ARG A 126 -20.79 -19.28 0.56
CA ARG A 126 -21.87 -19.01 -0.40
C ARG A 126 -21.59 -19.42 -1.85
N TYR A 127 -20.35 -19.64 -2.30
CA TYR A 127 -20.06 -19.62 -3.73
C TYR A 127 -19.34 -20.84 -4.31
N ASN A 128 -20.05 -21.96 -4.35
CA ASN A 128 -19.74 -23.18 -5.11
C ASN A 128 -19.41 -22.93 -6.62
N ASP A 129 -18.12 -22.72 -6.93
CA ASP A 129 -17.36 -23.31 -8.05
C ASP A 129 -17.75 -23.11 -9.54
N ILE A 130 -18.09 -21.92 -10.08
CA ILE A 130 -18.04 -21.72 -11.57
C ILE A 130 -17.74 -20.27 -12.06
N SER A 131 -16.52 -19.75 -11.87
CA SER A 131 -15.95 -18.64 -12.67
C SER A 131 -16.59 -17.23 -12.76
N PRO A 132 -17.53 -16.74 -11.90
CA PRO A 132 -17.88 -15.32 -11.83
C PRO A 132 -17.12 -14.63 -10.68
N LEU A 133 -16.52 -15.42 -9.79
CA LEU A 133 -15.81 -15.03 -8.59
C LEU A 133 -14.45 -14.45 -8.94
N GLU A 134 -13.76 -15.03 -9.91
CA GLU A 134 -12.47 -14.55 -10.40
C GLU A 134 -12.63 -13.19 -11.05
N ASN A 135 -13.71 -12.98 -11.83
CA ASN A 135 -14.03 -11.68 -12.41
C ASN A 135 -14.46 -10.66 -11.35
N HIS A 136 -15.26 -11.06 -10.36
CA HIS A 136 -15.68 -10.16 -9.26
C HIS A 136 -14.52 -9.82 -8.32
N HIS A 137 -13.67 -10.79 -7.95
CA HIS A 137 -12.46 -10.58 -7.16
C HIS A 137 -11.45 -9.72 -7.94
N CYS A 138 -11.23 -10.01 -9.23
CA CYS A 138 -10.38 -9.18 -10.07
C CYS A 138 -10.92 -7.76 -10.19
N ALA A 139 -12.22 -7.57 -10.43
CA ALA A 139 -12.86 -6.26 -10.45
C ALA A 139 -12.75 -5.53 -9.12
N GLY A 140 -12.91 -6.24 -8.00
CA GLY A 140 -12.69 -5.71 -6.65
C GLY A 140 -11.24 -5.27 -6.45
N THR A 141 -10.26 -6.10 -6.79
CA THR A 141 -8.83 -5.77 -6.73
C THR A 141 -8.50 -4.58 -7.62
N ILE A 142 -8.99 -4.54 -8.86
CA ILE A 142 -8.83 -3.41 -9.77
C ILE A 142 -9.42 -2.14 -9.15
N THR A 143 -10.60 -2.22 -8.56
CA THR A 143 -11.25 -1.08 -7.88
C THR A 143 -10.37 -0.54 -6.75
N LEU A 144 -9.80 -1.43 -5.93
CA LEU A 144 -8.91 -1.04 -4.83
C LEU A 144 -7.60 -0.43 -5.33
N ILE A 145 -7.00 -0.99 -6.39
CA ILE A 145 -5.79 -0.43 -7.02
C ILE A 145 -6.10 0.96 -7.60
N LEU A 146 -7.20 1.13 -8.32
CA LEU A 146 -7.59 2.43 -8.89
C LEU A 146 -7.99 3.45 -7.81
N ALA A 147 -8.35 3.00 -6.61
CA ALA A 147 -8.64 3.88 -5.48
C ALA A 147 -7.37 4.47 -4.84
N THR A 148 -6.18 3.88 -5.06
CA THR A 148 -4.94 4.42 -4.49
C THR A 148 -4.53 5.75 -5.15
N ASP A 149 -5.03 6.04 -6.36
CA ASP A 149 -4.83 7.33 -7.03
C ASP A 149 -5.20 8.51 -6.10
N MET A 150 -4.20 9.34 -5.82
CA MET A 150 -4.35 10.50 -4.93
C MET A 150 -5.16 11.63 -5.58
N ALA A 151 -5.31 11.66 -6.91
CA ALA A 151 -6.23 12.58 -7.58
C ALA A 151 -7.69 12.36 -7.17
N ARG A 152 -8.04 11.13 -6.76
CA ARG A 152 -9.39 10.75 -6.29
C ARG A 152 -9.53 10.77 -4.76
N HIS A 153 -8.51 11.22 -4.03
CA HIS A 153 -8.52 11.19 -2.56
C HIS A 153 -9.73 11.90 -1.96
N GLY A 154 -10.01 13.14 -2.39
CA GLY A 154 -11.15 13.92 -1.88
C GLY A 154 -12.49 13.28 -2.18
N GLU A 155 -12.72 12.85 -3.43
CA GLU A 155 -13.94 12.15 -3.86
C GLU A 155 -14.23 10.91 -3.00
N ILE A 156 -13.24 10.05 -2.82
CA ILE A 156 -13.39 8.79 -2.09
C ILE A 156 -13.63 9.05 -0.60
N LEU A 157 -12.86 9.96 0.01
CA LEU A 157 -12.99 10.27 1.43
C LEU A 157 -14.33 10.93 1.76
N ASP A 158 -14.81 11.85 0.92
CA ASP A 158 -16.10 12.50 1.12
C ASP A 158 -17.27 11.52 0.94
N SER A 159 -17.17 10.60 -0.04
CA SER A 159 -18.14 9.51 -0.20
C SER A 159 -18.20 8.62 1.05
N PHE A 160 -17.06 8.32 1.67
CA PHE A 160 -17.02 7.54 2.91
C PHE A 160 -17.57 8.31 4.10
N ARG A 161 -17.23 9.59 4.26
CA ARG A 161 -17.75 10.45 5.33
C ARG A 161 -19.27 10.54 5.33
N GLN A 162 -19.90 10.56 4.16
CA GLN A 162 -21.36 10.55 4.05
C GLN A 162 -22.00 9.24 4.56
N LYS A 163 -21.25 8.14 4.53
CA LYS A 163 -21.71 6.80 4.91
C LYS A 163 -21.35 6.41 6.35
N VAL A 164 -20.33 7.05 6.96
CA VAL A 164 -19.74 6.58 8.24
C VAL A 164 -20.72 6.58 9.42
N ASP A 165 -21.60 7.59 9.52
CA ASP A 165 -22.51 7.72 10.67
C ASP A 165 -23.69 6.74 10.63
N SER A 166 -23.99 6.19 9.45
CA SER A 166 -25.03 5.18 9.23
C SER A 166 -24.46 3.96 8.51
N PHE A 167 -23.22 3.60 8.85
CA PHE A 167 -22.50 2.54 8.15
C PHE A 167 -23.22 1.20 8.29
N ASP A 168 -23.28 0.45 7.19
CA ASP A 168 -24.03 -0.81 7.09
C ASP A 168 -23.10 -1.85 6.47
N PHE A 169 -22.67 -2.81 7.29
CA PHE A 169 -21.79 -3.89 6.87
C PHE A 169 -22.46 -4.88 5.91
N THR A 170 -23.78 -4.81 5.74
CA THR A 170 -24.52 -5.63 4.76
C THR A 170 -24.66 -4.94 3.40
N ASN A 171 -24.41 -3.62 3.35
CA ASN A 171 -24.47 -2.84 2.11
C ASN A 171 -23.13 -2.91 1.37
N GLU A 172 -23.16 -3.47 0.15
CA GLU A 172 -21.96 -3.68 -0.67
C GLU A 172 -21.25 -2.37 -1.05
N GLU A 173 -21.99 -1.27 -1.26
CA GLU A 173 -21.41 0.04 -1.57
C GLU A 173 -20.67 0.60 -0.35
N HIS A 174 -21.25 0.46 0.85
CA HIS A 174 -20.63 0.89 2.10
C HIS A 174 -19.32 0.10 2.33
N VAL A 175 -19.38 -1.22 2.21
CA VAL A 175 -18.21 -2.09 2.38
C VAL A 175 -17.15 -1.82 1.31
N THR A 176 -17.53 -1.58 0.06
CA THR A 176 -16.58 -1.22 -1.01
C THR A 176 -15.92 0.12 -0.72
N CYS A 177 -16.68 1.11 -0.27
CA CYS A 177 -16.15 2.41 0.15
C CYS A 177 -15.16 2.28 1.31
N LEU A 178 -15.50 1.50 2.34
CA LEU A 178 -14.59 1.20 3.45
C LEU A 178 -13.30 0.53 2.96
N LYS A 179 -13.38 -0.49 2.10
CA LYS A 179 -12.19 -1.16 1.56
C LYS A 179 -11.29 -0.19 0.78
N MET A 180 -11.89 0.72 -0.01
CA MET A 180 -11.13 1.77 -0.73
C MET A 180 -10.42 2.70 0.25
N VAL A 181 -11.06 3.14 1.33
CA VAL A 181 -10.39 4.00 2.31
C VAL A 181 -9.31 3.21 3.09
N LEU A 182 -9.55 1.95 3.44
CA LEU A 182 -8.56 1.11 4.13
C LEU A 182 -7.28 0.89 3.29
N ILE A 183 -7.40 0.59 2.00
CA ILE A 183 -6.21 0.43 1.14
C ILE A 183 -5.47 1.76 0.99
N LYS A 184 -6.19 2.89 0.90
CA LYS A 184 -5.56 4.21 0.89
C LYS A 184 -4.83 4.50 2.20
N CYS A 185 -5.43 4.20 3.36
CA CYS A 185 -4.74 4.32 4.64
C CYS A 185 -3.42 3.57 4.63
N CYS A 186 -3.43 2.32 4.19
CA CYS A 186 -2.21 1.49 4.14
C CYS A 186 -1.16 2.05 3.18
N ASP A 187 -1.58 2.51 2.00
CA ASP A 187 -0.69 3.01 0.94
C ASP A 187 0.11 4.25 1.36
N ILE A 188 -0.46 5.12 2.21
CA ILE A 188 0.20 6.34 2.69
C ILE A 188 0.49 6.32 4.20
N SER A 189 0.61 5.13 4.79
CA SER A 189 0.73 4.93 6.25
C SER A 189 2.13 5.10 6.83
N ASN A 190 3.15 5.51 6.06
CA ASN A 190 4.53 5.53 6.56
C ASN A 190 4.69 6.34 7.86
N GLU A 191 4.05 7.51 7.96
CA GLU A 191 4.09 8.37 9.16
C GLU A 191 3.26 7.85 10.35
N VAL A 192 2.53 6.74 10.18
CA VAL A 192 1.87 6.04 11.31
C VAL A 192 2.89 5.19 12.08
N ARG A 193 4.00 4.82 11.44
CA ARG A 193 5.05 4.00 12.05
C ARG A 193 5.90 4.83 13.02
N PRO A 194 6.65 4.17 13.94
CA PRO A 194 7.67 4.85 14.73
C PRO A 194 8.60 5.65 13.85
N MET A 195 9.05 6.80 14.36
CA MET A 195 9.80 7.78 13.58
C MET A 195 11.05 7.21 12.94
N GLU A 196 11.78 6.36 13.64
CA GLU A 196 13.01 5.72 13.16
C GLU A 196 12.75 4.83 11.93
N VAL A 197 11.50 4.35 11.79
CA VAL A 197 11.03 3.55 10.66
C VAL A 197 10.43 4.43 9.57
N ALA A 198 9.74 5.52 9.94
CA ALA A 198 9.07 6.43 9.02
C ALA A 198 10.02 7.39 8.29
N GLU A 199 10.97 8.01 9.01
CA GLU A 199 11.81 9.08 8.50
C GLU A 199 12.66 8.70 7.26
N PRO A 200 13.24 7.49 7.16
CA PRO A 200 13.97 7.08 5.96
C PRO A 200 13.09 7.02 4.70
N TRP A 201 11.79 6.75 4.84
CA TRP A 201 10.88 6.77 3.70
C TRP A 201 10.70 8.16 3.10
N VAL A 202 10.87 9.22 3.89
CA VAL A 202 10.75 10.59 3.37
C VAL A 202 11.95 10.93 2.48
N ASP A 203 13.15 10.44 2.83
CA ASP A 203 14.32 10.60 1.97
C ASP A 203 14.13 9.85 0.64
N CYS A 204 13.64 8.61 0.69
CA CYS A 204 13.28 7.83 -0.50
C CYS A 204 12.23 8.54 -1.37
N LEU A 205 11.19 9.11 -0.74
CA LEU A 205 10.12 9.83 -1.44
C LEU A 205 10.66 11.06 -2.17
N LEU A 206 11.44 11.88 -1.45
CA LEU A 206 12.01 13.10 -2.01
C LEU A 206 13.03 12.80 -3.10
N GLU A 207 13.85 11.75 -2.95
CA GLU A 207 14.75 11.30 -4.01
C GLU A 207 13.98 10.98 -5.30
N GLU A 208 12.88 10.22 -5.19
CA GLU A 208 12.06 9.87 -6.35
C GLU A 208 11.35 11.09 -6.96
N TYR A 209 10.77 11.96 -6.13
CA TYR A 209 10.13 13.20 -6.59
C TYR A 209 11.12 14.12 -7.29
N PHE A 210 12.33 14.26 -6.75
CA PHE A 210 13.33 15.12 -7.34
C PHE A 210 13.91 14.55 -8.63
N MET A 211 14.08 13.23 -8.74
CA MET A 211 14.42 12.61 -10.02
C MET A 211 13.40 12.92 -11.12
N GLN A 212 12.10 12.91 -10.78
CA GLN A 212 11.06 13.29 -11.73
C GLN A 212 11.12 14.77 -12.07
N SER A 213 11.15 15.67 -11.08
CA SER A 213 11.11 17.11 -11.34
C SER A 213 12.37 17.61 -12.04
N ASP A 214 13.55 17.07 -11.75
CA ASP A 214 14.80 17.37 -12.46
C ASP A 214 14.68 16.98 -13.95
N ARG A 215 14.05 15.84 -14.23
CA ARG A 215 13.79 15.39 -15.60
C ARG A 215 12.77 16.28 -16.31
N GLU A 216 11.65 16.62 -15.66
CA GLU A 216 10.64 17.54 -16.19
C GLU A 216 11.26 18.90 -16.56
N LYS A 217 12.12 19.47 -15.69
CA LYS A 217 12.87 20.70 -15.99
C LYS A 217 13.73 20.53 -17.24
N SER A 218 14.47 19.43 -17.35
CA SER A 218 15.37 19.17 -18.49
C SER A 218 14.62 18.99 -19.82
N GLU A 219 13.40 18.46 -19.76
CA GLU A 219 12.54 18.22 -20.93
C GLU A 219 11.61 19.42 -21.24
N GLY A 220 11.67 20.50 -20.44
CA GLY A 220 10.84 21.69 -20.63
C GLY A 220 9.36 21.49 -20.25
N LEU A 221 9.06 20.52 -19.39
CA LEU A 221 7.71 20.20 -18.91
C LEU A 221 7.37 21.00 -17.64
N PRO A 222 6.06 21.19 -17.32
CA PRO A 222 5.64 21.79 -16.07
C PRO A 222 6.09 20.97 -14.86
N VAL A 223 6.57 21.65 -13.82
CA VAL A 223 7.01 21.02 -12.55
C VAL A 223 6.05 21.37 -11.44
N ALA A 224 5.60 20.36 -10.69
CA ALA A 224 4.76 20.58 -9.52
C ALA A 224 5.57 21.22 -8.37
N PRO A 225 5.11 22.32 -7.73
CA PRO A 225 5.88 22.99 -6.68
C PRO A 225 6.27 22.11 -5.49
N PHE A 226 5.42 21.13 -5.14
CA PHE A 226 5.67 20.19 -4.04
C PHE A 226 6.64 19.06 -4.37
N MET A 227 7.12 18.97 -5.62
CA MET A 227 8.15 18.03 -6.08
C MET A 227 9.44 18.74 -6.47
N ASP A 228 9.50 20.07 -6.36
CA ASP A 228 10.64 20.86 -6.81
C ASP A 228 11.75 20.85 -5.75
N ARG A 229 12.91 20.29 -6.11
CA ARG A 229 14.10 20.20 -5.24
C ARG A 229 14.51 21.54 -4.62
N GLU A 230 14.26 22.64 -5.32
CA GLU A 230 14.64 23.97 -4.84
C GLU A 230 13.63 24.58 -3.86
N LYS A 231 12.42 24.01 -3.76
CA LYS A 231 11.33 24.56 -2.96
C LYS A 231 10.91 23.67 -1.78
N VAL A 232 11.35 22.42 -1.77
CA VAL A 232 10.86 21.40 -0.85
C VAL A 232 11.96 20.98 0.12
N THR A 233 11.63 21.03 1.40
CA THR A 233 12.40 20.43 2.50
C THR A 233 11.62 19.24 3.07
N LYS A 234 12.31 18.36 3.80
CA LYS A 234 11.67 17.23 4.51
C LYS A 234 10.50 17.71 5.38
N PRO A 235 10.64 18.74 6.25
CA PRO A 235 9.51 19.24 7.04
C PRO A 235 8.35 19.77 6.20
N THR A 236 8.63 20.57 5.17
CA THR A 236 7.58 21.20 4.35
C THR A 236 6.78 20.18 3.53
N ALA A 237 7.40 19.09 3.10
CA ALA A 237 6.71 17.97 2.45
C ALA A 237 5.73 17.27 3.41
N GLN A 238 6.15 17.04 4.66
CA GLN A 238 5.39 16.20 5.59
C GLN A 238 4.30 16.94 6.36
N ILE A 239 4.51 18.19 6.81
CA ILE A 239 3.55 18.91 7.65
C ILE A 239 2.17 19.01 6.98
N GLY A 240 2.14 19.48 5.73
CA GLY A 240 0.90 19.64 4.99
C GLY A 240 0.21 18.30 4.72
N PHE A 241 1.00 17.29 4.33
CA PHE A 241 0.49 15.96 4.06
C PHE A 241 -0.11 15.30 5.31
N ILE A 242 0.59 15.32 6.44
CA ILE A 242 0.10 14.76 7.70
C ILE A 242 -1.16 15.50 8.16
N LYS A 243 -1.13 16.83 8.16
CA LYS A 243 -2.20 17.67 8.71
C LYS A 243 -3.48 17.63 7.89
N PHE A 244 -3.37 17.62 6.57
CA PHE A 244 -4.53 17.79 5.68
C PHE A 244 -4.95 16.51 4.94
N VAL A 245 -4.09 15.47 4.91
CA VAL A 245 -4.39 14.20 4.25
C VAL A 245 -4.47 13.06 5.27
N LEU A 246 -3.39 12.80 6.01
CA LEU A 246 -3.33 11.63 6.89
C LEU A 246 -4.28 11.74 8.08
N ILE A 247 -4.14 12.77 8.92
CA ILE A 247 -4.96 12.92 10.13
C ILE A 247 -6.46 12.87 9.79
N PRO A 248 -7.00 13.68 8.84
CA PRO A 248 -8.43 13.64 8.53
C PRO A 248 -8.92 12.29 7.99
N MET A 249 -8.09 11.55 7.26
CA MET A 249 -8.44 10.23 6.73
C MET A 249 -8.47 9.19 7.85
N PHE A 250 -7.42 9.13 8.67
CA PHE A 250 -7.32 8.17 9.77
C PHE A 250 -8.37 8.45 10.87
N GLU A 251 -8.68 9.71 11.18
CA GLU A 251 -9.77 10.06 12.11
C GLU A 251 -11.15 9.62 11.59
N THR A 252 -11.36 9.61 10.27
CA THR A 252 -12.63 9.17 9.67
C THR A 252 -12.79 7.65 9.75
N VAL A 253 -11.72 6.87 9.48
CA VAL A 253 -11.74 5.40 9.53
C VAL A 253 -11.74 4.88 10.97
N MET A 254 -11.00 5.56 11.84
CA MET A 254 -10.67 5.10 13.18
C MET A 254 -11.31 5.96 14.25
N LYS A 255 -12.61 6.26 14.13
CA LYS A 255 -13.44 6.76 15.26
C LYS A 255 -13.33 5.89 16.54
N LEU A 256 -12.59 4.79 16.50
CA LEU A 256 -12.43 3.78 17.53
C LEU A 256 -11.00 3.62 18.08
N GLU A 257 -9.92 4.15 17.47
CA GLU A 257 -8.54 3.85 17.93
C GLU A 257 -7.51 4.99 17.75
N GLU A 258 -7.06 5.57 18.88
CA GLU A 258 -5.98 6.57 18.97
C GLU A 258 -4.60 6.04 18.53
N VAL A 259 -4.43 4.71 18.45
CA VAL A 259 -3.13 4.04 18.24
C VAL A 259 -2.43 4.45 16.94
N MET A 260 -3.17 4.80 15.89
CA MET A 260 -2.61 5.25 14.60
C MET A 260 -2.64 6.77 14.41
N VAL A 261 -3.54 7.48 15.10
CA VAL A 261 -3.67 8.94 14.98
C VAL A 261 -2.64 9.66 15.86
N GLN A 262 -2.33 9.12 17.04
CA GLN A 262 -1.36 9.72 17.95
C GLN A 262 0.06 9.83 17.35
N PRO A 263 0.63 8.78 16.71
CA PRO A 263 1.92 8.91 16.01
C PRO A 263 1.93 9.99 14.92
N LEU A 264 0.82 10.17 14.20
CA LEU A 264 0.70 11.23 13.19
C LEU A 264 0.75 12.64 13.81
N ARG A 265 0.13 12.82 14.98
CA ARG A 265 0.17 14.10 15.71
C ARG A 265 1.58 14.41 16.21
N GLU A 266 2.26 13.40 16.77
CA GLU A 266 3.66 13.51 17.22
C GLU A 266 4.61 13.80 16.05
N SER A 267 4.44 13.11 14.93
CA SER A 267 5.22 13.33 13.70
C SER A 267 5.01 14.74 13.15
N ARG A 268 3.75 15.22 13.09
CA ARG A 268 3.44 16.60 12.69
C ARG A 268 4.17 17.60 13.57
N ASP A 269 4.04 17.49 14.89
CA ASP A 269 4.60 18.45 15.84
C ASP A 269 6.12 18.52 15.71
N ARG A 270 6.78 17.36 15.55
CA ARG A 270 8.21 17.33 15.28
C ARG A 270 8.60 17.96 13.95
N TYR A 271 7.88 17.71 12.86
CA TYR A 271 8.21 18.37 11.60
C TYR A 271 7.98 19.89 11.69
N GLU A 272 6.97 20.36 12.44
CA GLU A 272 6.78 21.79 12.70
C GLU A 272 7.98 22.38 13.48
N GLU A 273 8.53 21.67 14.47
CA GLU A 273 9.77 22.05 15.17
C GLU A 273 10.99 22.07 14.23
N LEU A 274 11.18 21.02 13.43
CA LEU A 274 12.27 20.95 12.44
C LEU A 274 12.20 22.10 11.44
N LYS A 275 10.99 22.46 11.00
CA LYS A 275 10.80 23.61 10.11
C LYS A 275 11.24 24.92 10.76
N GLN A 276 10.94 25.12 12.05
CA GLN A 276 11.37 26.33 12.77
C GLN A 276 12.90 26.40 12.88
N ILE A 277 13.56 25.26 13.07
CA ILE A 277 15.03 25.18 13.08
C ILE A 277 15.59 25.51 11.69
N ASP A 278 15.03 24.92 10.63
CA ASP A 278 15.43 25.20 9.24
C ASP A 278 15.27 26.69 8.90
N ASP A 279 14.14 27.30 9.27
CA ASP A 279 13.88 28.72 9.04
C ASP A 279 14.93 29.58 9.78
N ALA A 280 15.21 29.28 11.05
CA ALA A 280 16.18 30.02 11.87
C ALA A 280 17.64 29.87 11.40
N MET A 281 17.98 28.79 10.69
CA MET A 281 19.30 28.60 10.09
C MET A 281 19.48 29.36 8.76
N ASN A 282 18.38 29.74 8.11
CA ASN A 282 18.37 30.41 6.82
C ASN A 282 18.11 31.94 6.94
N GLU A 283 17.79 32.44 8.13
CA GLU A 283 17.74 33.87 8.49
C GLU A 283 19.14 34.45 8.84
#